data_AF-A0A528XLM5-F1
#
_entry.id   AF-A0A528XLM5-F1
#
_cell.length_a   1.000
_cell.length_b   1.000
_cell.length_c   1.000
_cell.angle_alpha   90.00
_cell.angle_beta   90.00
_cell.angle_gamma   90.00
#
_symmetry.space_group_name_H-M   'P 1'
#
loop_
_entity.id
_entity.type
_entity.pdbx_description
1 polymer ?
#
loop_
_entity_poly.entity_id
_entity_poly.type
_entity_poly.pdbx_seq_one_letter_code
_entity_poly.pdbx_strand_id
1 'polypeptide(L)' 'MKFVLGIDGGGTSCRAALATVDGAVVGRAKSGAANI' A
#
# COMPACT_ATOMS: atom_id res chain seq x y z
N MET A 1 -8.00 6.79 -15.33
CA MET A 1 -7.33 7.18 -14.07
C MET A 1 -6.21 6.19 -13.78
N LYS A 2 -5.08 6.64 -13.24
CA LYS A 2 -3.95 5.79 -12.86
C LYS A 2 -3.68 5.92 -11.37
N PHE A 3 -3.32 4.81 -10.74
CA PHE A 3 -2.97 4.75 -9.33
C PHE A 3 -1.62 4.07 -9.15
N VAL A 4 -0.98 4.38 -8.04
CA VAL A 4 0.26 3.74 -7.57
C VAL A 4 -0.05 3.10 -6.23
N LEU A 5 0.39 1.84 -6.06
CA LEU A 5 0.25 1.11 -4.81
C LEU A 5 1.64 0.92 -4.20
N GLY A 6 1.87 1.55 -3.05
CA GLY A 6 3.06 1.31 -2.23
C GLY A 6 2.79 0.18 -1.24
N ILE A 7 3.69 -0.80 -1.18
CA ILE A 7 3.62 -1.92 -0.23
C ILE A 7 4.88 -1.92 0.64
N ASP A 8 4.67 -1.88 1.96
CA ASP A 8 5.68 -2.12 3.00
C ASP A 8 5.43 -3.53 3.55
N GLY A 9 6.10 -4.52 2.96
CA GLY A 9 5.92 -5.94 3.24
C GLY A 9 6.79 -6.42 4.40
N GLY A 10 6.17 -6.71 5.54
CA GLY A 10 6.82 -7.34 6.69
C GLY A 10 6.35 -8.77 6.95
N GLY A 11 7.17 -9.57 7.65
CA GLY A 11 6.87 -10.97 7.97
C GLY A 11 5.74 -11.18 8.98
N THR A 12 5.26 -10.13 9.65
CA THR A 12 4.13 -10.19 10.61
C THR A 12 3.04 -9.19 10.27
N SER A 13 3.39 -8.05 9.65
CA SER A 13 2.40 -7.09 9.18
C SER A 13 2.80 -6.51 7.84
N CYS A 14 1.83 -6.40 6.95
CA CYS A 14 1.93 -5.70 5.68
C CYS A 14 1.17 -4.38 5.77
N ARG A 15 1.71 -3.31 5.18
CA ARG A 15 1.03 -2.01 5.04
C ARG A 15 0.97 -1.64 3.58
N ALA A 16 -0.15 -1.04 3.18
CA ALA A 16 -0.36 -0.59 1.82
C ALA A 16 -0.86 0.86 1.82
N ALA A 17 -0.42 1.64 0.83
CA ALA A 17 -0.95 2.96 0.54
C ALA A 17 -1.28 3.07 -0.95
N LEU A 18 -2.53 3.42 -1.25
CA LEU A 18 -2.97 3.71 -2.61
C LEU A 18 -2.92 5.23 -2.81
N ALA A 19 -2.23 5.65 -3.87
CA ALA A 19 -2.12 7.06 -4.25
C ALA A 19 -2.45 7.26 -5.72
N THR A 20 -2.84 8.48 -6.06
CA THR A 20 -2.89 8.96 -7.44
C THR A 20 -1.46 9.23 -7.95
N VAL A 21 -1.30 9.40 -9.26
CA VAL A 21 0.03 9.65 -9.88
C VAL A 21 0.63 11.02 -9.53
N ASP A 22 -0.21 11.97 -9.13
CA ASP A 22 0.13 13.29 -8.58
C ASP A 22 0.51 13.22 -7.08
N GLY A 23 0.45 12.03 -6.47
CA GLY A 23 0.93 11.79 -5.11
C GLY A 23 -0.14 11.94 -4.02
N ALA A 24 -1.40 12.18 -4.37
CA ALA A 24 -2.48 12.26 -3.38
C ALA A 24 -2.82 10.86 -2.85
N VAL A 25 -2.71 10.65 -1.53
CA VAL A 25 -3.05 9.36 -0.90
C VAL A 25 -4.56 9.24 -0.78
N VAL A 26 -5.11 8.21 -1.43
CA VAL A 26 -6.55 7.89 -1.45
C VAL A 26 -6.93 7.03 -0.25
N GLY A 27 -6.04 6.15 0.19
CA GLY A 27 -6.31 5.26 1.31
C GLY A 27 -5.09 4.51 1.81
N ARG A 28 -5.19 3.98 3.03
CA ARG A 28 -4.19 3.14 3.67
C ARG A 28 -4.83 1.88 4.22
N ALA A 29 -4.09 0.78 4.20
CA ALA A 29 -4.50 -0.50 4.77
C ALA A 29 -3.36 -1.17 5.51
N LYS A 30 -3.71 -2.04 6.47
CA LYS A 30 -2.79 -2.94 7.16
C LYS A 30 -3.40 -4.34 7.16
N SER A 31 -2.56 -5.34 6.93
CA SER A 31 -2.93 -6.75 6.99
C SER A 31 -1.83 -7.55 7.71
N GLY A 32 -2.01 -8.88 7.76
CA GLY A 32 -1.01 -9.83 8.26
C GLY A 32 0.25 -9.90 7.39
N ALA A 33 1.00 -10.99 7.52
CA ALA A 33 2.25 -11.19 6.77
C ALA A 33 2.06 -10.99 5.26
N ALA A 34 3.02 -10.30 4.63
CA ALA A 34 3.08 -10.25 3.17
C ALA A 34 3.81 -11.50 2.65
N ASN A 35 3.22 -12.18 1.67
CA ASN A 35 3.91 -13.14 0.83
C ASN A 35 3.97 -12.52 -0.58
N ILE A 36 4.89 -11.57 -0.77
CA ILE A 36 5.03 -10.75 -1.99
C ILE A 36 6.36 -11.02 -2.67
#